data_AF-A0A9D6RBC8-F1
#
_entry.id   AF-A0A9D6RBC8-F1
#
_cell.length_a   1.000
_cell.length_b   1.000
_cell.length_c   1.000
_cell.angle_alpha   90.00
_cell.angle_beta   90.00
_cell.angle_gamma   90.00
#
_symmetry.space_group_name_H-M   'P 1'
#
loop_
_entity.id
_entity.type
_entity.pdbx_description
1 polymer ?
#
loop_
_entity_poly.entity_id
_entity_poly.type
_entity_poly.pdbx_seq_one_letter_code
_entity_poly.pdbx_strand_id
1 'polypeptide(L)' 'MKKFFIGLAIGLLVAFPLGINFGRDVPLLSNPFAAKPDITERVKERTGELLKETKEAIHEATKPAREKPDK' A
#
# COMPACT_ATOMS: atom_id res chain seq x y z
N MET A 1 15.26 20.20 -29.35
CA MET A 1 14.55 18.90 -29.30
C MET A 1 15.43 17.74 -28.82
N LYS A 2 16.54 17.38 -29.50
CA LYS A 2 17.37 16.21 -29.12
C LYS A 2 17.84 16.21 -27.65
N LYS A 3 18.28 17.37 -27.12
CA LYS A 3 18.70 17.51 -25.71
C LYS A 3 17.57 17.32 -24.70
N PHE A 4 16.35 17.69 -25.06
CA PHE A 4 15.17 17.52 -24.22
C PHE A 4 14.85 16.03 -24.05
N PHE A 5 14.84 15.27 -25.15
CA PHE A 5 14.60 13.82 -25.10
C PHE A 5 15.68 13.07 -24.32
N ILE A 6 16.94 13.52 -24.41
CA ILE A 6 18.03 12.96 -23.61
C ILE A 6 17.80 13.24 -22.12
N GLY A 7 17.46 14.48 -21.75
CA GLY A 7 17.15 14.83 -20.36
C GLY A 7 15.94 14.06 -19.82
N LEU A 8 14.90 13.91 -20.64
CA LEU A 8 13.71 13.12 -20.29
C LEU A 8 14.07 11.64 -20.09
N ALA A 9 14.86 11.05 -20.97
CA ALA A 9 15.28 9.66 -20.85
C ALA A 9 16.10 9.44 -19.57
N ILE A 10 17.04 10.33 -19.25
CA ILE A 10 17.84 10.26 -18.03
C ILE A 10 16.94 10.42 -16.80
N GLY A 11 16.02 11.39 -16.82
CA GLY A 11 15.07 11.60 -15.73
C GLY A 11 14.21 10.38 -15.46
N LEU A 12 13.69 9.74 -16.51
CA LEU A 12 12.90 8.51 -16.40
C LEU A 12 13.75 7.35 -15.85
N LEU A 13 14.98 7.18 -16.33
CA LEU A 13 15.89 6.14 -15.86
C LEU A 13 16.25 6.26 -14.38
N VAL A 14 16.22 7.48 -13.81
CA VAL A 14 16.46 7.69 -12.38
C VAL A 14 15.15 7.61 -11.58
N ALA A 15 14.09 8.26 -12.05
CA ALA A 15 12.83 8.37 -11.33
C ALA A 15 12.12 7.01 -11.19
N PHE A 16 12.13 6.17 -12.23
CA PHE A 16 11.43 4.87 -12.18
C PHE A 16 12.02 3.90 -11.13
N PRO A 17 13.33 3.62 -11.11
CA PRO A 17 13.94 2.79 -10.07
C PRO A 17 13.65 3.26 -8.65
N LEU A 18 13.81 4.56 -8.41
CA LEU A 18 13.55 5.16 -7.10
C LEU A 18 12.08 5.06 -6.72
N GLY A 19 11.17 5.33 -7.66
CA GLY A 19 9.73 5.22 -7.47
C GLY A 19 9.27 3.77 -7.20
N ILE A 20 9.85 2.78 -7.88
CA ILE A 20 9.58 1.36 -7.63
C ILE A 20 9.99 0.98 -6.20
N ASN A 21 11.19 1.37 -5.78
CA ASN A 21 11.66 1.07 -4.42
C ASN A 21 10.81 1.76 -3.36
N PHE A 22 10.46 3.03 -3.58
CA PHE A 22 9.57 3.78 -2.69
C PHE A 22 8.19 3.11 -2.57
N GLY A 23 7.57 2.74 -3.69
CA GLY A 23 6.26 2.10 -3.69
C GLY A 23 6.26 0.68 -3.08
N ARG A 24 7.40 -0.01 -3.11
CA ARG A 24 7.58 -1.31 -2.47
C ARG A 24 7.98 -1.21 -1.00
N ASP A 25 8.16 0.01 -0.48
CA ASP A 25 8.55 0.27 0.91
C ASP A 25 9.92 -0.36 1.25
N VAL A 26 10.84 -0.32 0.29
CA VAL A 26 12.22 -0.85 0.40
C VAL A 26 13.23 0.29 0.22
N PRO A 27 14.50 0.13 0.66
CA PRO A 27 15.49 1.19 0.55
C PRO A 27 15.63 1.72 -0.89
N LEU A 28 15.67 3.04 -1.05
CA LEU A 28 15.63 3.71 -2.37
C LEU A 28 16.75 3.27 -3.33
N LEU A 29 17.93 2.95 -2.80
CA LEU A 29 19.10 2.54 -3.59
C LEU A 29 19.25 1.02 -3.68
N SER A 30 18.27 0.25 -3.19
CA SER A 30 18.25 -1.20 -3.35
C SER A 30 17.91 -1.60 -4.80
N ASN A 31 18.16 -2.86 -5.18
CA ASN A 31 17.87 -3.32 -6.54
C ASN A 31 16.35 -3.37 -6.78
N PRO A 32 15.77 -2.48 -7.61
CA PRO A 32 14.32 -2.42 -7.84
C PRO A 32 13.77 -3.64 -8.56
N PHE A 33 14.63 -4.39 -9.24
CA PHE A 33 14.30 -5.61 -9.99
C PHE A 33 14.67 -6.89 -9.24
N ALA A 34 15.11 -6.80 -7.98
CA ALA A 34 15.31 -7.99 -7.17
C ALA A 34 13.98 -8.72 -6.98
N ALA A 35 14.01 -10.05 -7.09
CA ALA A 35 12.87 -10.90 -6.84
C ALA A 35 12.49 -10.82 -5.35
N LYS A 36 11.24 -10.43 -5.08
CA LYS A 36 10.53 -10.16 -3.78
C LYS A 36 10.69 -8.75 -3.18
N PRO A 37 9.61 -8.15 -2.59
CA PRO A 37 8.57 -8.77 -1.76
C PRO A 37 7.31 -9.17 -2.53
N ASP A 38 6.60 -10.13 -1.95
CA ASP A 38 5.37 -10.78 -2.41
C ASP A 38 4.20 -9.76 -2.36
N ILE A 39 4.07 -8.93 -3.40
CA ILE A 39 3.04 -7.88 -3.47
C ILE A 39 1.64 -8.47 -3.28
N THR A 40 1.42 -9.66 -3.82
CA THR A 40 0.17 -10.41 -3.67
C THR A 40 -0.12 -10.75 -2.21
N GLU A 41 0.88 -11.22 -1.47
CA GLU A 41 0.76 -11.54 -0.06
C GLU A 41 0.47 -10.28 0.77
N ARG A 42 1.18 -9.17 0.49
CA ARG A 42 0.98 -7.89 1.19
C ARG A 42 -0.40 -7.28 0.91
N VAL A 43 -0.90 -7.39 -0.32
CA VAL A 43 -2.27 -6.96 -0.66
C VAL A 43 -3.29 -7.83 0.06
N LYS A 44 -3.09 -9.15 0.10
CA LYS A 44 -3.97 -10.09 0.80
C LYS A 44 -4.03 -9.82 2.30
N GLU A 45 -2.89 -9.54 2.93
CA GLU A 45 -2.82 -9.13 4.34
C GLU A 45 -3.58 -7.82 4.59
N ARG A 46 -3.28 -6.76 3.81
CA ARG A 46 -3.95 -5.46 3.92
C ARG A 46 -5.47 -5.57 3.75
N THR A 47 -5.95 -6.33 2.76
CA THR A 47 -7.39 -6.56 2.55
C THR A 47 -8.01 -7.32 3.71
N GLY A 48 -7.30 -8.31 4.27
CA GLY A 48 -7.75 -9.06 5.45
C GLY A 48 -7.87 -8.19 6.70
N GLU A 49 -6.90 -7.30 6.95
CA GLU A 49 -6.93 -6.33 8.05
C GLU A 49 -8.11 -5.36 7.91
N LEU A 50 -8.29 -4.77 6.73
CA LEU A 50 -9.41 -3.86 6.47
C LEU A 50 -10.77 -4.54 6.68
N LEU A 51 -10.92 -5.79 6.24
CA LEU A 51 -12.15 -6.56 6.45
C LEU A 51 -12.40 -6.85 7.94
N LYS A 52 -11.34 -7.13 8.71
CA LYS A 52 -11.43 -7.30 10.17
C LYS A 52 -11.84 -6.00 10.86
N GLU A 53 -11.15 -4.90 10.60
CA GLU A 53 -11.50 -3.58 11.15
C GLU A 53 -12.94 -3.20 10.81
N THR A 54 -13.34 -3.40 9.55
CA THR A 54 -14.72 -3.11 9.12
C THR A 54 -15.73 -3.98 9.88
N LYS A 55 -15.42 -5.27 10.04
CA LYS A 55 -16.29 -6.19 10.79
C LYS A 55 -16.37 -5.81 12.27
N GLU A 56 -15.26 -5.43 12.88
CA GLU A 56 -15.20 -4.96 14.27
C GLU A 56 -15.98 -3.66 14.45
N ALA A 57 -15.78 -2.67 13.59
CA ALA A 57 -16.50 -1.41 13.61
C ALA A 57 -18.01 -1.60 13.40
N ILE A 58 -18.42 -2.47 12.46
CA ILE A 58 -19.84 -2.82 12.28
C ILE A 58 -20.36 -3.54 13.53
N HIS A 59 -19.61 -4.50 14.08
CA HIS A 59 -20.02 -5.23 15.27
C HIS A 59 -20.15 -4.33 16.50
N GLU A 60 -19.30 -3.32 16.64
CA GLU A 60 -19.37 -2.33 17.71
C GLU A 60 -20.54 -1.35 17.49
N ALA A 61 -20.78 -0.92 16.26
CA ALA A 61 -21.93 -0.08 15.92
C ALA A 61 -23.28 -0.83 16.02
N THR A 62 -23.29 -2.16 15.83
CA THR A 62 -24.48 -3.02 15.95
C THR A 62 -24.56 -3.76 17.28
N LYS A 63 -23.57 -3.63 18.18
CA LYS A 63 -23.74 -3.97 19.59
C LYS A 63 -24.90 -3.10 20.07
N PRO A 64 -26.05 -3.70 20.43
CA PRO A 64 -27.24 -2.91 20.64
C PRO A 64 -27.06 -2.01 21.85
N ALA A 65 -27.91 -1.01 21.92
CA ALA A 65 -28.54 -0.51 23.13
C ALA A 65 -29.14 -1.65 24.02
N ARG A 66 -28.31 -2.63 24.40
CA ARG A 66 -28.62 -3.78 25.27
C ARG A 66 -28.33 -3.48 26.75
N GLU A 67 -27.84 -2.29 27.06
CA GLU A 67 -27.62 -1.81 28.44
C GLU A 67 -28.66 -0.78 28.93
N LYS A 68 -29.84 -0.69 28.29
CA LYS A 68 -30.99 -0.08 28.96
C LYS A 68 -32.02 -1.17 29.27
N PRO A 69 -31.89 -1.85 30.42
CA PRO A 69 -33.01 -2.60 30.96
C PRO A 69 -34.14 -1.62 31.28
N ASP A 70 -35.34 -2.07 30.98
CA ASP A 70 -36.61 -1.44 31.28
C ASP A 70 -36.64 -0.77 32.67
N LYS A 71 -37.21 0.44 32.73
CA LYS A 71 -37.87 0.99 33.92
C LYS A 71 -39.15 1.68 33.50
#